data_AF-A0A286TEG8-F1
#
_entry.id   AF-A0A286TEG8-F1
#
_cell.length_a   1.000
_cell.length_b   1.000
_cell.length_c   1.000
_cell.angle_alpha   90.00
_cell.angle_beta   90.00
_cell.angle_gamma   90.00
#
_symmetry.space_group_name_H-M   'P 1'
#
loop_
_entity.id
_entity.type
_entity.pdbx_description
1 polymer ?
#
loop_
_entity_poly.entity_id
_entity_poly.type
_entity_poly.pdbx_seq_one_letter_code
_entity_poly.pdbx_strand_id
1 'polypeptide(L)'
;MTLTLPAWQMEQVTPVVMHRLIDVMIKYLRRHGMLHFHWIIEFTARRMPHIHMSVWMADRYEEWDRHLRQYIVWDNNESAVVSNVVVKWLELTEAEGLHTSSNSQDVQLIDGNEAWLVYIAKHGIRGVKHYQRALDNMPDEWRDGAGAMWGHDRKMPVADDSVLPMDMRAFHQFRREARKWCCAHACMIKDPHRRAKAIGQARRSNRCCRPELSVVRPVSVWIPKDVTISIVKGLRSRGYMIGWDAYQWGVDELARLRDEGGSEERRRILGKSLMEMLRT
;
A
#
# COMPACT_ATOMS: atom_id res chain seq x y z
N MET A 1 -11.99 4.37 -3.24
CA MET A 1 -12.44 5.16 -4.41
C MET A 1 -11.28 5.34 -5.38
N THR A 2 -11.57 5.23 -6.67
CA THR A 2 -10.69 5.56 -7.79
C THR A 2 -11.36 6.68 -8.56
N LEU A 3 -10.79 7.88 -8.50
CA LEU A 3 -11.33 9.07 -9.14
C LEU A 3 -10.47 9.47 -10.34
N THR A 4 -11.10 9.56 -11.50
CA THR A 4 -10.44 9.69 -12.79
C THR A 4 -10.79 11.03 -13.45
N LEU A 5 -9.77 11.70 -14.00
CA LEU A 5 -9.89 12.95 -14.77
C LEU A 5 -9.88 12.67 -16.28
N PRO A 6 -10.47 13.52 -17.14
CA PRO A 6 -10.52 13.26 -18.59
C PRO A 6 -9.15 13.38 -19.26
N ALA A 7 -8.76 12.34 -20.01
CA ALA A 7 -7.45 12.30 -20.69
C ALA A 7 -7.27 13.40 -21.76
N TRP A 8 -8.34 13.95 -22.33
CA TRP A 8 -8.25 15.01 -23.34
C TRP A 8 -8.06 16.42 -22.73
N GLN A 9 -8.21 16.59 -21.41
CA GLN A 9 -7.95 17.86 -20.72
C GLN A 9 -6.69 17.79 -19.85
N MET A 10 -5.79 16.86 -20.18
CA MET A 10 -4.60 16.57 -19.39
C MET A 10 -3.69 17.78 -19.16
N GLU A 11 -3.55 18.63 -20.18
CA GLU A 11 -2.74 19.85 -20.11
C GLU A 11 -3.32 20.89 -19.14
N GLN A 12 -4.60 20.78 -18.78
CA GLN A 12 -5.26 21.66 -17.81
C GLN A 12 -5.12 21.14 -16.37
N VAL A 13 -4.76 19.87 -16.18
CA VAL A 13 -4.65 19.25 -14.86
C VAL A 13 -3.23 19.42 -14.34
N THR A 14 -2.98 20.56 -13.72
CA THR A 14 -1.70 20.86 -13.05
C THR A 14 -1.63 20.17 -11.67
N PRO A 15 -0.44 19.96 -11.08
CA PRO A 15 -0.32 19.48 -9.70
C PRO A 15 -1.11 20.34 -8.71
N VAL A 16 -1.13 21.65 -8.90
CA VAL A 16 -1.84 22.59 -8.01
C VAL A 16 -3.35 22.36 -8.05
N VAL A 17 -3.93 22.21 -9.25
CA VAL A 17 -5.35 21.91 -9.43
C VAL A 17 -5.69 20.58 -8.76
N MET A 18 -4.88 19.54 -9.00
CA MET A 18 -5.11 18.22 -8.41
C MET A 18 -5.10 18.25 -6.87
N HIS A 19 -4.12 18.91 -6.26
CA HIS A 19 -4.03 18.99 -4.80
C HIS A 19 -5.19 19.82 -4.22
N ARG A 20 -5.65 20.86 -4.92
CA ARG A 20 -6.85 21.61 -4.52
C ARG A 20 -8.10 20.73 -4.55
N LEU A 21 -8.31 19.96 -5.62
CA LEU A 21 -9.43 19.03 -5.74
C LEU A 21 -9.42 18.01 -4.58
N ILE A 22 -8.25 17.44 -4.26
CA ILE A 22 -8.08 16.51 -3.13
C ILE A 22 -8.42 17.20 -1.80
N ASP A 23 -7.92 18.40 -1.55
CA ASP A 23 -8.17 19.13 -0.30
C ASP A 23 -9.67 19.44 -0.10
N VAL A 24 -10.34 19.91 -1.15
CA VAL A 24 -11.79 20.19 -1.08
C VAL A 24 -12.60 18.92 -0.88
N MET A 25 -12.21 17.82 -1.56
CA MET A 25 -12.85 16.51 -1.39
C MET A 25 -12.69 16.00 0.05
N ILE A 26 -11.48 16.09 0.63
CA ILE A 26 -11.22 15.71 2.03
C ILE A 26 -12.07 16.55 2.98
N LYS A 27 -12.13 17.88 2.80
CA LYS A 27 -12.94 18.77 3.63
C LYS A 27 -14.43 18.44 3.54
N TYR A 28 -14.92 18.10 2.34
CA TYR A 28 -16.30 17.66 2.14
C TYR A 28 -16.57 16.36 2.90
N LEU A 29 -15.73 15.33 2.70
CA LEU A 29 -15.92 14.03 3.34
C LEU A 29 -15.82 14.12 4.86
N ARG A 30 -14.96 14.97 5.42
CA ARG A 30 -14.90 15.22 6.88
C ARG A 30 -16.24 15.71 7.44
N ARG A 31 -16.94 16.59 6.72
CA ARG A 31 -18.29 17.04 7.12
C ARG A 31 -19.34 15.95 7.02
N HIS A 32 -19.08 14.91 6.22
CA HIS A 32 -19.97 13.77 5.99
C HIS A 32 -19.49 12.52 6.76
N GLY A 33 -18.79 12.70 7.88
CA GLY A 33 -18.41 11.60 8.77
C GLY A 33 -17.13 10.85 8.41
N MET A 34 -16.25 11.39 7.56
CA MET A 34 -14.94 10.79 7.33
C MET A 34 -14.04 10.94 8.57
N LEU A 35 -13.59 9.81 9.09
CA LEU A 35 -12.70 9.68 10.24
C LEU A 35 -11.23 9.75 9.83
N HIS A 36 -10.85 9.00 8.80
CA HIS A 36 -9.48 8.91 8.30
C HIS A 36 -9.44 8.85 6.78
N PHE A 37 -8.27 9.14 6.22
CA PHE A 37 -8.02 8.98 4.79
C PHE A 37 -6.57 8.58 4.51
N HIS A 38 -6.39 7.96 3.36
CA HIS A 38 -5.12 7.77 2.69
C HIS A 38 -5.34 7.87 1.18
N TRP A 39 -4.51 8.63 0.46
CA TRP A 39 -4.61 8.77 -0.99
C TRP A 39 -3.25 8.64 -1.66
N ILE A 40 -3.27 8.21 -2.92
CA ILE A 40 -2.13 8.12 -3.83
C ILE A 40 -2.58 8.65 -5.19
N ILE A 41 -1.72 9.46 -5.83
CA ILE A 41 -1.87 9.87 -7.23
C ILE A 41 -1.09 8.90 -8.10
N GLU A 42 -1.74 8.39 -9.14
CA GLU A 42 -1.11 7.55 -10.15
C GLU A 42 -1.53 8.00 -11.54
N PHE A 43 -0.70 7.71 -12.54
CA PHE A 43 -1.00 7.97 -13.94
C PHE A 43 -1.43 6.67 -14.62
N THR A 44 -2.39 6.71 -15.54
CA THR A 44 -2.72 5.52 -16.34
C THR A 44 -1.66 5.30 -17.42
N ALA A 45 -1.76 4.18 -18.17
CA ALA A 45 -0.93 3.96 -19.35
C ALA A 45 -1.12 5.05 -20.42
N ARG A 46 -2.27 5.74 -20.39
CA ARG A 46 -2.59 6.89 -21.22
C ARG A 46 -2.23 8.22 -20.55
N ARG A 47 -1.35 8.20 -19.55
CA ARG A 47 -0.82 9.38 -18.84
C ARG A 47 -1.87 10.18 -18.06
N MET A 48 -3.00 9.56 -17.72
CA MET A 48 -4.11 10.21 -17.04
C MET A 48 -3.95 10.11 -15.51
N PRO A 49 -3.87 11.23 -14.76
CA PRO A 49 -3.79 11.24 -13.33
C PRO A 49 -5.14 10.78 -12.81
N HIS A 50 -5.09 9.87 -11.86
CA HIS A 50 -6.23 9.38 -11.12
C HIS A 50 -5.82 9.23 -9.67
N ILE A 51 -6.80 9.39 -8.80
CA ILE A 51 -6.62 9.31 -7.36
C ILE A 51 -7.13 7.96 -6.91
N HIS A 52 -6.26 7.21 -6.24
CA HIS A 52 -6.68 6.12 -5.38
C HIS A 52 -6.79 6.63 -3.96
N MET A 53 -8.01 6.77 -3.45
CA MET A 53 -8.25 7.22 -2.08
C MET A 53 -9.01 6.14 -1.30
N SER A 54 -8.54 5.85 -0.10
CA SER A 54 -9.23 5.06 0.91
C SER A 54 -9.71 6.02 1.99
N VAL A 55 -10.99 5.93 2.36
CA VAL A 55 -11.60 6.74 3.41
C VAL A 55 -12.31 5.83 4.39
N TRP A 56 -12.20 6.15 5.66
CA TRP A 56 -12.95 5.50 6.73
C TRP A 56 -14.09 6.42 7.08
N MET A 57 -15.32 5.95 6.88
CA MET A 57 -16.53 6.70 7.17
C MET A 57 -17.11 6.16 8.47
N ALA A 58 -17.58 7.06 9.34
CA ALA A 58 -18.46 6.68 10.44
C ALA A 58 -19.79 6.20 9.88
N ASP A 59 -20.46 5.25 10.56
CA ASP A 59 -21.76 4.71 10.16
C ASP A 59 -22.84 5.79 10.07
N ARG A 60 -22.68 6.85 10.87
CA ARG A 60 -23.56 8.03 10.93
C ARG A 60 -22.76 9.30 11.11
N TYR A 61 -23.32 10.41 10.67
CA TYR A 61 -22.78 11.74 10.96
C TYR A 61 -23.90 12.75 11.21
N GLU A 62 -23.55 13.83 11.90
CA GLU A 62 -24.45 14.93 12.18
C GLU A 62 -24.11 16.13 11.29
N GLU A 63 -25.14 16.74 10.71
CA GLU A 63 -25.02 17.98 9.96
C GLU A 63 -25.99 19.02 10.50
N TRP A 64 -25.51 20.25 10.67
CA TRP A 64 -26.35 21.37 11.08
C TRP A 64 -27.22 21.86 9.92
N ASP A 65 -28.53 21.70 10.02
CA ASP A 65 -29.47 22.25 9.07
C ASP A 65 -29.82 23.70 9.45
N ARG A 66 -29.52 24.63 8.54
CA ARG A 66 -29.75 26.07 8.75
C ARG A 66 -31.23 26.46 8.74
N HIS A 67 -32.07 25.75 7.99
CA HIS A 67 -33.50 26.04 7.86
C HIS A 67 -34.26 25.53 9.08
N LEU A 68 -33.93 24.32 9.53
CA LEU A 68 -34.54 23.69 10.70
C LEU A 68 -33.88 24.12 12.01
N ARG A 69 -32.70 24.76 11.96
CA ARG A 69 -31.90 25.19 13.13
C ARG A 69 -31.65 24.05 14.12
N GLN A 70 -31.33 22.87 13.61
CA GLN A 70 -31.05 21.68 14.41
C GLN A 70 -30.03 20.78 13.70
N TYR A 71 -29.41 19.87 14.45
CA TYR A 71 -28.60 18.81 13.88
C TYR A 71 -29.50 17.70 13.32
N ILE A 72 -29.22 17.28 12.10
CA ILE A 72 -29.82 16.11 11.46
C ILE A 72 -28.78 15.00 11.47
N VAL A 73 -29.19 13.81 11.87
CA VAL A 73 -28.38 12.60 11.80
C VAL A 73 -28.60 11.92 10.45
N TRP A 74 -27.52 11.67 9.74
CA TRP A 74 -27.51 10.98 8.46
C TRP A 74 -26.83 9.62 8.58
N ASP A 75 -27.39 8.62 7.90
CA ASP A 75 -26.76 7.31 7.75
C ASP A 75 -25.77 7.31 6.57
N ASN A 76 -24.56 6.80 6.79
CA ASN A 76 -23.53 6.56 5.77
C ASN A 76 -23.61 5.12 5.26
N ASN A 77 -24.75 4.73 4.70
CA ASN A 77 -24.80 3.47 3.95
C ASN A 77 -23.96 3.56 2.67
N GLU A 78 -23.56 2.39 2.13
CA GLU A 78 -22.67 2.31 0.98
C GLU A 78 -23.18 3.13 -0.22
N SER A 79 -24.48 3.00 -0.57
CA SER A 79 -25.06 3.70 -1.71
C SER A 79 -25.04 5.23 -1.55
N ALA A 80 -25.31 5.73 -0.34
CA ALA A 80 -25.24 7.15 -0.03
C ALA A 80 -23.80 7.68 -0.17
N VAL A 81 -22.82 6.96 0.37
CA VAL A 81 -21.40 7.34 0.28
C VAL A 81 -20.93 7.35 -1.18
N VAL A 82 -21.25 6.31 -1.95
CA VAL A 82 -20.91 6.22 -3.37
C VAL A 82 -21.48 7.41 -4.15
N SER A 83 -22.78 7.69 -3.97
CA SER A 83 -23.45 8.81 -4.64
C SER A 83 -22.80 10.15 -4.27
N ASN A 84 -22.63 10.41 -2.97
CA ASN A 84 -22.07 11.66 -2.46
C ASN A 84 -20.65 11.92 -2.97
N VAL A 85 -19.81 10.88 -3.00
CA VAL A 85 -18.43 10.98 -3.53
C VAL A 85 -18.46 11.31 -5.03
N VAL A 86 -19.24 10.56 -5.82
CA VAL A 86 -19.27 10.74 -7.27
C VAL A 86 -19.85 12.09 -7.64
N VAL A 87 -21.02 12.46 -7.10
CA VAL A 87 -21.65 13.76 -7.35
C VAL A 87 -20.69 14.89 -6.97
N LYS A 88 -20.07 14.81 -5.79
CA LYS A 88 -19.17 15.87 -5.37
C LYS A 88 -17.94 15.99 -6.26
N TRP A 89 -17.37 14.86 -6.69
CA TRP A 89 -16.23 14.87 -7.59
C TRP A 89 -16.57 15.54 -8.92
N LEU A 90 -17.72 15.21 -9.52
CA LEU A 90 -18.20 15.83 -10.75
C LEU A 90 -18.34 17.36 -10.59
N GLU A 91 -19.01 17.81 -9.51
CA GLU A 91 -19.17 19.24 -9.20
C GLU A 91 -17.83 19.97 -9.10
N LEU A 92 -16.86 19.39 -8.39
CA LEU A 92 -15.54 20.01 -8.20
C LEU A 92 -14.77 20.12 -9.51
N THR A 93 -14.84 19.06 -10.33
CA THR A 93 -14.15 19.04 -11.62
C THR A 93 -14.79 20.03 -12.59
N GLU A 94 -16.13 20.11 -12.64
CA GLU A 94 -16.84 21.05 -13.51
C GLU A 94 -16.52 22.50 -13.15
N ALA A 95 -16.40 22.82 -11.86
CA ALA A 95 -16.02 24.15 -11.39
C ALA A 95 -14.61 24.58 -11.81
N GLU A 96 -13.72 23.62 -12.09
CA GLU A 96 -12.37 23.85 -12.64
C GLU A 96 -12.34 23.68 -14.18
N GLY A 97 -13.51 23.56 -14.83
CA GLY A 97 -13.65 23.38 -16.28
C GLY A 97 -13.30 21.97 -16.77
N LEU A 98 -13.17 20.99 -15.88
CA LEU A 98 -12.80 19.61 -16.18
C LEU A 98 -14.05 18.73 -16.28
N HIS A 99 -14.34 18.23 -17.48
CA HIS A 99 -15.56 17.45 -17.73
C HIS A 99 -15.34 15.96 -17.46
N THR A 100 -15.58 15.55 -16.22
CA THR A 100 -15.52 14.14 -15.81
C THR A 100 -16.85 13.43 -16.00
N SER A 101 -16.81 12.10 -16.13
CA SER A 101 -18.01 11.26 -16.24
C SER A 101 -18.19 10.41 -14.97
N SER A 102 -19.43 10.27 -14.51
CA SER A 102 -19.80 9.38 -13.40
C SER A 102 -19.38 7.94 -13.67
N ASN A 103 -19.49 7.47 -14.91
CA ASN A 103 -19.14 6.12 -15.34
C ASN A 103 -17.64 5.81 -15.27
N SER A 104 -16.80 6.84 -15.10
CA SER A 104 -15.34 6.71 -14.99
C SER A 104 -14.84 6.69 -13.54
N GLN A 105 -15.76 6.78 -12.58
CA GLN A 105 -15.46 6.78 -11.15
C GLN A 105 -15.80 5.41 -10.57
N ASP A 106 -14.92 4.88 -9.71
CA ASP A 106 -15.13 3.59 -9.05
C ASP A 106 -15.05 3.76 -7.54
N VAL A 107 -16.18 3.56 -6.86
CA VAL A 107 -16.28 3.63 -5.40
C VAL A 107 -16.81 2.29 -4.91
N GLN A 108 -16.01 1.61 -4.09
CA GLN A 108 -16.29 0.28 -3.58
C GLN A 108 -16.02 0.24 -2.09
N LEU A 109 -16.85 -0.48 -1.35
CA LEU A 109 -16.59 -0.82 0.03
C LEU A 109 -15.36 -1.73 0.12
N ILE A 110 -14.41 -1.36 0.98
CA ILE A 110 -13.28 -2.23 1.35
C ILE A 110 -13.60 -2.80 2.72
N ASP A 111 -13.98 -4.07 2.75
CA ASP A 111 -14.35 -4.73 3.99
C ASP A 111 -13.11 -5.28 4.71
N GLY A 112 -12.84 -4.74 5.89
CA GLY A 112 -11.76 -5.16 6.77
C GLY A 112 -10.36 -4.65 6.41
N ASN A 113 -9.48 -4.71 7.42
CA ASN A 113 -8.10 -4.22 7.30
C ASN A 113 -7.27 -4.99 6.26
N GLU A 114 -7.51 -6.30 6.10
CA GLU A 114 -6.75 -7.11 5.15
C GLU A 114 -7.00 -6.71 3.69
N ALA A 115 -8.27 -6.47 3.33
CA ALA A 115 -8.62 -6.02 1.98
C ALA A 115 -7.99 -4.65 1.68
N TRP A 116 -7.95 -3.76 2.66
CA TRP A 116 -7.27 -2.47 2.55
C TRP A 116 -5.76 -2.61 2.40
N LEU A 117 -5.11 -3.48 3.18
CA LEU A 117 -3.65 -3.71 3.08
C LEU A 117 -3.27 -4.34 1.73
N VAL A 118 -4.09 -5.24 1.19
CA VAL A 118 -3.93 -5.77 -0.18
C VAL A 118 -4.08 -4.66 -1.21
N TYR A 119 -5.08 -3.78 -1.03
CA TYR A 119 -5.30 -2.64 -1.91
C TYR A 119 -4.09 -1.69 -1.90
N ILE A 120 -3.63 -1.26 -0.73
CA ILE A 120 -2.44 -0.43 -0.62
C ILE A 120 -1.21 -1.14 -1.17
N ALA A 121 -1.00 -2.44 -0.90
CA ALA A 121 0.16 -3.15 -1.46
C ALA A 121 0.17 -3.10 -3.00
N LYS A 122 -1.00 -3.16 -3.64
CA LYS A 122 -1.13 -3.05 -5.11
C LYS A 122 -0.77 -1.64 -5.63
N HIS A 123 -1.17 -0.59 -4.92
CA HIS A 123 -1.02 0.80 -5.37
C HIS A 123 0.27 1.47 -4.85
N GLY A 124 0.70 1.15 -3.63
CA GLY A 124 1.88 1.69 -2.95
C GLY A 124 3.22 1.11 -3.43
N ILE A 125 3.26 -0.14 -3.90
CA ILE A 125 4.52 -0.80 -4.31
C ILE A 125 5.03 -0.35 -5.69
N ARG A 126 4.24 0.43 -6.44
CA ARG A 126 4.63 0.89 -7.78
C ARG A 126 5.74 1.93 -7.62
N GLY A 127 6.97 1.51 -7.90
CA GLY A 127 8.12 2.41 -7.88
C GLY A 127 8.13 3.39 -9.05
N VAL A 128 9.05 4.36 -9.02
CA VAL A 128 9.20 5.43 -10.03
C VAL A 128 9.40 4.89 -11.46
N LYS A 129 9.86 3.64 -11.63
CA LYS A 129 10.01 2.99 -12.94
C LYS A 129 8.74 2.30 -13.45
N HIS A 130 7.69 2.23 -12.64
CA HIS A 130 6.41 1.67 -13.08
C HIS A 130 5.73 2.67 -14.03
N TYR A 131 5.10 2.21 -15.12
CA TYR A 131 4.53 3.11 -16.13
C TYR A 131 3.55 4.14 -15.55
N GLN A 132 2.86 3.79 -14.48
CA GLN A 132 1.92 4.67 -13.77
C GLN A 132 2.59 5.77 -12.92
N ARG A 133 3.90 5.72 -12.73
CA ARG A 133 4.70 6.68 -11.95
C ARG A 133 5.99 7.10 -12.65
N ALA A 134 6.19 6.66 -13.89
CA ALA A 134 7.35 7.03 -14.68
C ALA A 134 7.25 8.50 -15.04
N LEU A 135 8.30 9.26 -14.72
CA LEU A 135 8.42 10.68 -15.07
C LEU A 135 8.20 10.91 -16.57
N ASP A 136 8.66 9.97 -17.41
CA ASP A 136 8.46 10.00 -18.87
C ASP A 136 7.00 9.99 -19.30
N ASN A 137 6.11 9.45 -18.45
CA ASN A 137 4.68 9.38 -18.68
C ASN A 137 3.91 10.53 -18.02
N MET A 138 4.58 11.42 -17.30
CA MET A 138 3.94 12.59 -16.72
C MET A 138 3.95 13.76 -17.72
N PRO A 139 2.93 14.64 -17.69
CA PRO A 139 2.98 15.93 -18.39
C PRO A 139 4.14 16.78 -17.86
N ASP A 140 4.61 17.74 -18.67
CA ASP A 140 5.83 18.48 -18.36
C ASP A 140 5.75 19.27 -17.05
N GLU A 141 4.60 19.90 -16.75
CA GLU A 141 4.39 20.59 -15.47
C GLU A 141 4.49 19.69 -14.23
N TRP A 142 4.29 18.38 -14.39
CA TRP A 142 4.42 17.41 -13.30
C TRP A 142 5.86 16.93 -13.12
N ARG A 143 6.73 17.04 -14.14
CA ARG A 143 8.10 16.52 -14.08
C ARG A 143 8.95 17.25 -13.04
N ASP A 144 8.80 18.57 -12.97
CA ASP A 144 9.64 19.44 -12.14
C ASP A 144 8.98 19.80 -10.79
N GLY A 145 7.69 19.47 -10.60
CA GLY A 145 6.89 19.98 -9.48
C GLY A 145 5.63 19.18 -9.13
N ALA A 146 5.66 17.85 -9.22
CA ALA A 146 4.50 16.98 -8.95
C ALA A 146 3.86 17.14 -7.56
N GLY A 147 4.56 17.74 -6.58
CA GLY A 147 4.10 17.81 -5.20
C GLY A 147 4.09 16.45 -4.52
N ALA A 148 3.17 16.26 -3.57
CA ALA A 148 3.04 15.00 -2.85
C ALA A 148 2.28 13.99 -3.73
N MET A 149 2.89 12.83 -4.01
CA MET A 149 2.24 11.76 -4.77
C MET A 149 1.35 10.86 -3.90
N TRP A 150 1.37 11.07 -2.59
CA TRP A 150 0.55 10.36 -1.61
C TRP A 150 0.36 11.22 -0.36
N GLY A 151 -0.70 10.94 0.40
CA GLY A 151 -0.98 11.62 1.66
C GLY A 151 -1.92 10.81 2.56
N HIS A 152 -1.89 11.10 3.86
CA HIS A 152 -2.74 10.43 4.84
C HIS A 152 -3.01 11.32 6.06
N ASP A 153 -3.99 10.94 6.88
CA ASP A 153 -4.52 11.74 8.00
C ASP A 153 -3.54 11.97 9.18
N ARG A 154 -2.30 11.43 9.15
CA ARG A 154 -1.28 11.45 10.24
C ARG A 154 -1.71 10.92 11.62
N LYS A 155 -3.01 10.89 11.92
CA LYS A 155 -3.64 10.39 13.15
C LYS A 155 -4.11 8.94 13.03
N MET A 156 -3.90 8.32 11.86
CA MET A 156 -4.27 6.93 11.65
C MET A 156 -3.50 6.06 12.66
N PRO A 157 -4.17 5.17 13.40
CA PRO A 157 -3.50 4.31 14.37
C PRO A 157 -2.57 3.37 13.61
N VAL A 158 -1.27 3.61 13.74
CA VAL A 158 -0.22 2.72 13.22
C VAL A 158 0.22 1.80 14.36
N ALA A 159 0.38 0.52 14.06
CA ALA A 159 1.03 -0.40 14.99
C ALA A 159 2.55 -0.26 14.81
N ASP A 160 3.30 -0.49 15.88
CA ASP A 160 4.75 -0.54 15.79
C ASP A 160 5.21 -1.64 14.84
N ASP A 161 6.27 -1.35 14.08
CA ASP A 161 6.87 -2.28 13.15
C ASP A 161 7.37 -3.51 13.92
N SER A 162 6.77 -4.67 13.66
CA SER A 162 7.26 -5.94 14.20
C SER A 162 8.35 -6.50 13.28
N VAL A 163 9.61 -6.33 13.65
CA VAL A 163 10.74 -6.93 12.91
C VAL A 163 11.02 -8.32 13.45
N LEU A 164 11.05 -9.30 12.55
CA LEU A 164 11.44 -10.67 12.89
C LEU A 164 12.78 -11.00 12.23
N PRO A 165 13.90 -10.98 12.98
CA PRO A 165 15.20 -11.29 12.41
C PRO A 165 15.25 -12.74 11.92
N MET A 166 15.92 -12.97 10.81
CA MET A 166 16.11 -14.31 10.25
C MET A 166 17.40 -14.36 9.45
N ASP A 167 18.03 -15.53 9.41
CA ASP A 167 19.19 -15.74 8.55
C ASP A 167 18.78 -15.82 7.06
N MET A 168 19.77 -15.74 6.17
CA MET A 168 19.50 -15.77 4.72
C MET A 168 18.84 -17.07 4.27
N ARG A 169 19.16 -18.19 4.94
CA ARG A 169 18.58 -19.50 4.63
C ARG A 169 17.09 -19.53 4.97
N ALA A 170 16.70 -19.04 6.15
CA ALA A 170 15.32 -18.89 6.59
C ALA A 170 14.57 -17.92 5.68
N PHE A 171 15.15 -16.78 5.33
CA PHE A 171 14.56 -15.81 4.41
C PHE A 171 14.24 -16.43 3.04
N HIS A 172 15.19 -17.16 2.45
CA HIS A 172 14.97 -17.84 1.16
C HIS A 172 13.89 -18.93 1.26
N GLN A 173 13.84 -19.66 2.37
CA GLN A 173 12.80 -20.66 2.57
C GLN A 173 11.43 -20.01 2.80
N PHE A 174 11.35 -18.93 3.59
CA PHE A 174 10.14 -18.14 3.78
C PHE A 174 9.56 -17.69 2.45
N ARG A 175 10.39 -17.14 1.56
CA ARG A 175 9.97 -16.77 0.20
C ARG A 175 9.43 -17.94 -0.62
N ARG A 176 9.95 -19.16 -0.43
CA ARG A 176 9.45 -20.36 -1.10
C ARG A 176 8.09 -20.79 -0.56
N GLU A 177 7.89 -20.75 0.76
CA GLU A 177 6.59 -21.06 1.37
C GLU A 177 5.53 -20.01 1.03
N ALA A 178 5.89 -18.72 1.11
CA ALA A 178 5.06 -17.60 0.64
C ALA A 178 4.59 -17.82 -0.81
N ARG A 179 5.50 -18.20 -1.71
CA ARG A 179 5.15 -18.54 -3.10
C ARG A 179 4.15 -19.71 -3.19
N LYS A 180 4.34 -20.78 -2.41
CA LYS A 180 3.41 -21.93 -2.41
C LYS A 180 2.03 -21.51 -1.92
N TRP A 181 1.97 -20.70 -0.87
CA TRP A 181 0.73 -20.12 -0.38
C TRP A 181 0.06 -19.27 -1.47
N CYS A 182 0.79 -18.39 -2.17
CA CYS A 182 0.23 -17.60 -3.27
C CYS A 182 -0.34 -18.49 -4.39
N CYS A 183 0.32 -19.59 -4.72
CA CYS A 183 -0.20 -20.56 -5.70
C CYS A 183 -1.50 -21.21 -5.20
N ALA A 184 -1.55 -21.64 -3.94
CA ALA A 184 -2.75 -22.24 -3.34
C ALA A 184 -3.91 -21.23 -3.28
N HIS A 185 -3.61 -20.00 -2.89
CA HIS A 185 -4.60 -18.92 -2.84
C HIS A 185 -5.13 -18.59 -4.25
N ALA A 186 -4.25 -18.53 -5.25
CA ALA A 186 -4.66 -18.32 -6.65
C ALA A 186 -5.57 -19.44 -7.18
N CYS A 187 -5.45 -20.68 -6.69
CA CYS A 187 -6.34 -21.77 -7.06
C CYS A 187 -7.80 -21.55 -6.64
N MET A 188 -8.06 -20.67 -5.66
CA MET A 188 -9.42 -20.36 -5.19
C MET A 188 -10.18 -19.42 -6.15
N ILE A 189 -9.51 -18.83 -7.14
CA ILE A 189 -10.15 -17.98 -8.15
C ILE A 189 -11.10 -18.82 -9.01
N LYS A 190 -12.39 -18.43 -9.05
CA LYS A 190 -13.44 -19.13 -9.81
C LYS A 190 -13.18 -19.11 -11.31
N ASP A 191 -12.88 -17.93 -11.86
CA ASP A 191 -12.61 -17.72 -13.29
C ASP A 191 -11.34 -18.49 -13.72
N PRO A 192 -11.44 -19.46 -14.66
CA PRO A 192 -10.32 -20.31 -15.04
C PRO A 192 -9.14 -19.55 -15.65
N HIS A 193 -9.41 -18.51 -16.46
CA HIS A 193 -8.38 -17.75 -17.15
C HIS A 193 -7.59 -16.88 -16.17
N ARG A 194 -8.28 -16.16 -15.29
CA ARG A 194 -7.69 -15.38 -14.19
C ARG A 194 -6.92 -16.27 -13.23
N ARG A 195 -7.46 -17.46 -12.89
CA ARG A 195 -6.77 -18.47 -12.07
C ARG A 195 -5.44 -18.89 -12.69
N ALA A 196 -5.44 -19.29 -13.96
CA ALA A 196 -4.21 -19.70 -14.65
C ALA A 196 -3.16 -18.58 -14.68
N LYS A 197 -3.60 -17.34 -14.96
CA LYS A 197 -2.74 -16.16 -14.96
C LYS A 197 -2.14 -15.88 -13.58
N ALA A 198 -2.96 -15.91 -12.52
CA ALA A 198 -2.54 -15.66 -11.15
C ALA A 198 -1.54 -16.73 -10.66
N ILE A 199 -1.79 -18.01 -10.95
CA ILE A 199 -0.85 -19.11 -10.65
C ILE A 199 0.48 -18.90 -11.39
N GLY A 200 0.43 -18.55 -12.67
CA GLY A 200 1.62 -18.26 -13.46
C GLY A 200 2.44 -17.06 -12.95
N GLN A 201 1.77 -16.04 -12.41
CA GLN A 201 2.43 -14.92 -11.72
C GLN A 201 3.06 -15.35 -10.40
N ALA A 202 2.32 -16.07 -9.55
CA ALA A 202 2.81 -16.57 -8.27
C ALA A 202 4.06 -17.43 -8.45
N ARG A 203 4.06 -18.38 -9.39
CA ARG A 203 5.22 -19.26 -9.69
C ARG A 203 6.47 -18.48 -10.08
N ARG A 204 6.32 -17.34 -10.76
CA ARG A 204 7.42 -16.49 -11.25
C ARG A 204 7.87 -15.42 -10.25
N SER A 205 7.16 -15.21 -9.14
CA SER A 205 7.45 -14.14 -8.16
C SER A 205 8.91 -14.09 -7.66
N ASN A 206 9.51 -15.26 -7.45
CA ASN A 206 10.90 -15.40 -6.99
C ASN A 206 11.94 -15.43 -8.13
N ARG A 207 11.54 -15.37 -9.41
CA ARG A 207 12.46 -15.45 -10.55
C ARG A 207 13.20 -14.12 -10.71
N CYS A 208 14.52 -14.19 -10.77
CA CYS A 208 15.39 -13.05 -11.08
C CYS A 208 16.62 -13.55 -11.83
N CYS A 209 16.97 -12.92 -12.95
CA CYS A 209 18.16 -13.26 -13.75
C CYS A 209 19.46 -12.71 -13.18
N ARG A 210 19.37 -11.80 -12.19
CA ARG A 210 20.51 -11.14 -11.55
C ARG A 210 20.75 -11.76 -10.18
N PRO A 211 21.80 -12.57 -9.99
CA PRO A 211 22.05 -13.29 -8.73
C PRO A 211 22.07 -12.36 -7.50
N GLU A 212 22.73 -11.21 -7.62
CA GLU A 212 22.87 -10.21 -6.57
C GLU A 212 21.52 -9.65 -6.10
N LEU A 213 20.57 -9.46 -7.01
CA LEU A 213 19.21 -9.03 -6.67
C LEU A 213 18.34 -10.20 -6.20
N SER A 214 18.58 -11.40 -6.74
CA SER A 214 17.81 -12.60 -6.41
C SER A 214 17.92 -12.95 -4.94
N VAL A 215 19.12 -12.80 -4.36
CA VAL A 215 19.42 -13.14 -2.96
C VAL A 215 18.62 -12.28 -1.97
N VAL A 216 18.43 -11.00 -2.27
CA VAL A 216 17.77 -10.01 -1.37
C VAL A 216 16.36 -9.62 -1.82
N ARG A 217 15.84 -10.23 -2.89
CA ARG A 217 14.52 -9.87 -3.43
C ARG A 217 13.42 -10.09 -2.37
N PRO A 218 12.58 -9.08 -2.07
CA PRO A 218 11.51 -9.22 -1.09
C PRO A 218 10.36 -10.08 -1.60
N VAL A 219 9.45 -10.46 -0.70
CA VAL A 219 8.14 -11.02 -1.08
C VAL A 219 7.31 -9.90 -1.68
N SER A 220 6.82 -10.10 -2.92
CA SER A 220 6.13 -9.07 -3.70
C SER A 220 4.59 -9.10 -3.57
N VAL A 221 4.08 -9.74 -2.51
CA VAL A 221 2.65 -9.98 -2.29
C VAL A 221 2.37 -9.76 -0.81
N TRP A 222 1.25 -9.10 -0.50
CA TRP A 222 0.75 -9.04 0.86
C TRP A 222 0.30 -10.43 1.32
N ILE A 223 0.75 -10.86 2.49
CA ILE A 223 0.37 -12.14 3.10
C ILE A 223 -0.29 -11.81 4.44
N PRO A 224 -1.49 -12.36 4.73
CA PRO A 224 -2.14 -12.19 6.03
C PRO A 224 -1.21 -12.53 7.20
N LYS A 225 -1.42 -11.86 8.34
CA LYS A 225 -0.53 -11.95 9.51
C LYS A 225 -0.52 -13.36 10.08
N ASP A 226 -1.68 -13.98 10.21
CA ASP A 226 -1.89 -15.35 10.68
C ASP A 226 -1.18 -16.39 9.79
N VAL A 227 -1.26 -16.22 8.46
CA VAL A 227 -0.55 -17.05 7.49
C VAL A 227 0.96 -16.86 7.64
N THR A 228 1.41 -15.62 7.76
CA THR A 228 2.83 -15.29 7.96
C THR A 228 3.37 -15.95 9.23
N ILE A 229 2.64 -15.83 10.34
CA ILE A 229 2.97 -16.48 11.61
C ILE A 229 3.01 -18.01 11.46
N SER A 230 2.06 -18.60 10.73
CA SER A 230 2.01 -20.05 10.49
C SER A 230 3.21 -20.54 9.68
N ILE A 231 3.59 -19.82 8.64
CA ILE A 231 4.80 -20.11 7.85
C ILE A 231 6.03 -20.03 8.75
N VAL A 232 6.18 -18.94 9.51
CA VAL A 232 7.30 -18.73 10.43
C VAL A 232 7.40 -19.84 11.47
N LYS A 233 6.30 -20.21 12.12
CA LYS A 233 6.26 -21.31 13.10
C LYS A 233 6.71 -22.63 12.48
N GLY A 234 6.23 -22.94 11.27
CA GLY A 234 6.61 -24.14 10.52
C GLY A 234 8.06 -24.11 10.02
N LEU A 235 8.68 -22.94 9.84
CA LEU A 235 10.11 -22.84 9.56
C LEU A 235 10.94 -23.07 10.82
N ARG A 236 10.56 -22.42 11.93
CA ARG A 236 11.26 -22.58 13.20
C ARG A 236 11.25 -24.04 13.66
N SER A 237 10.14 -24.75 13.52
CA SER A 237 10.06 -26.18 13.85
C SER A 237 10.96 -27.08 12.98
N ARG A 238 11.38 -26.61 11.80
CA ARG A 238 12.34 -27.28 10.91
C ARG A 238 13.79 -26.87 11.16
N GLY A 239 14.06 -26.10 12.22
CA GLY A 239 15.40 -25.68 12.63
C GLY A 239 15.96 -24.47 11.87
N TYR A 240 15.10 -23.67 11.23
CA TYR A 240 15.53 -22.39 10.65
C TYR A 240 15.70 -21.33 11.74
N MET A 241 16.77 -20.53 11.65
CA MET A 241 17.10 -19.50 12.63
C MET A 241 16.24 -18.26 12.43
N ILE A 242 15.29 -18.05 13.34
CA ILE A 242 14.30 -16.97 13.26
C ILE A 242 14.03 -16.39 14.65
N GLY A 243 13.90 -15.07 14.74
CA GLY A 243 13.63 -14.35 15.99
C GLY A 243 14.79 -14.49 16.96
N TRP A 244 14.48 -14.94 18.18
CA TRP A 244 15.46 -15.10 19.25
C TRP A 244 16.64 -16.00 18.85
N ASP A 245 16.41 -17.04 18.04
CA ASP A 245 17.45 -17.97 17.63
C ASP A 245 18.52 -17.27 16.76
N ALA A 246 18.09 -16.34 15.89
CA ALA A 246 19.00 -15.53 15.07
C ALA A 246 19.70 -14.44 15.89
N TYR A 247 18.98 -13.85 16.85
CA TYR A 247 19.54 -12.85 17.77
C TYR A 247 20.64 -13.46 18.64
N GLN A 248 20.37 -14.58 19.29
CA GLN A 248 21.31 -15.27 20.17
C GLN A 248 22.58 -15.64 19.41
N TRP A 249 22.46 -16.19 18.20
CA TRP A 249 23.61 -16.46 17.36
C TRP A 249 24.44 -15.22 17.06
N GLY A 250 23.80 -14.07 16.80
CA GLY A 250 24.52 -12.83 16.54
C GLY A 250 25.29 -12.35 17.77
N VAL A 251 24.73 -12.50 18.97
CA VAL A 251 25.40 -12.20 20.25
C VAL A 251 26.63 -13.11 20.44
N ASP A 252 26.45 -14.42 20.22
CA ASP A 252 27.52 -15.41 20.39
C ASP A 252 28.65 -15.18 19.38
N GLU A 253 28.32 -14.90 18.12
CA GLU A 253 29.31 -14.60 17.07
C GLU A 253 30.04 -13.29 17.35
N LEU A 254 29.38 -12.27 17.92
CA LEU A 254 30.04 -11.03 18.30
C LEU A 254 31.03 -11.26 19.44
N ALA A 255 30.68 -12.08 20.44
CA ALA A 255 31.57 -12.48 21.52
C ALA A 255 32.78 -13.25 20.98
N ARG A 256 32.55 -14.26 20.13
CA ARG A 256 33.63 -15.01 19.47
C ARG A 256 34.56 -14.10 18.67
N LEU A 257 33.99 -13.20 17.87
CA LEU A 257 34.79 -12.26 17.09
C LEU A 257 35.65 -11.38 17.99
N ARG A 258 35.15 -10.94 19.15
CA ARG A 258 35.91 -10.15 20.14
C ARG A 258 37.09 -10.95 20.68
N ASP A 259 36.85 -12.18 21.09
CA ASP A 259 37.81 -13.01 21.81
C ASP A 259 38.89 -13.59 20.87
N GLU A 260 38.56 -13.87 19.61
CA GLU A 260 39.49 -14.46 18.62
C GLU A 260 40.18 -13.43 17.70
N GLY A 261 40.06 -12.13 17.98
CA GLY A 261 40.72 -11.09 17.16
C GLY A 261 40.14 -10.92 15.75
N GLY A 262 38.86 -11.25 15.53
CA GLY A 262 38.21 -11.14 14.22
C GLY A 262 38.06 -9.72 13.68
N SER A 263 37.83 -9.60 12.36
CA SER A 263 37.71 -8.33 11.62
C SER A 263 36.82 -7.29 12.32
N GLU A 264 37.38 -6.11 12.58
CA GLU A 264 36.71 -4.96 13.20
C GLU A 264 35.50 -4.49 12.40
N GLU A 265 35.59 -4.53 11.07
CA GLU A 265 34.46 -4.21 10.19
C GLU A 265 33.30 -5.19 10.39
N ARG A 266 33.60 -6.48 10.51
CA ARG A 266 32.57 -7.51 10.73
C ARG A 266 31.90 -7.34 12.09
N ARG A 267 32.67 -7.02 13.14
CA ARG A 267 32.15 -6.69 14.47
C ARG A 267 31.21 -5.47 14.42
N ARG A 268 31.62 -4.41 13.70
CA ARG A 268 30.82 -3.19 13.54
C ARG A 268 29.50 -3.46 12.82
N ILE A 269 29.52 -4.22 11.73
CA ILE A 269 28.32 -4.57 10.96
C ILE A 269 27.37 -5.40 11.83
N LEU A 270 27.87 -6.45 12.47
CA LEU A 270 27.06 -7.34 13.31
C LEU A 270 26.46 -6.61 14.52
N GLY A 271 27.25 -5.77 15.19
CA GLY A 271 26.78 -4.94 16.29
C GLY A 271 25.67 -3.97 15.87
N LYS A 272 25.79 -3.35 14.70
CA LYS A 272 24.73 -2.50 14.14
C LYS A 272 23.44 -3.30 13.88
N SER A 273 23.55 -4.48 13.26
CA SER A 273 22.40 -5.33 13.00
C SER A 273 21.70 -5.79 14.28
N LEU A 274 22.44 -6.14 15.34
CA LEU A 274 21.86 -6.49 16.64
C LEU A 274 21.12 -5.32 17.29
N MET A 275 21.67 -4.10 17.20
CA MET A 275 21.00 -2.91 17.70
C MET A 275 19.70 -2.59 16.95
N GLU A 276 19.66 -2.86 15.64
CA GLU A 276 18.43 -2.75 14.85
C GLU A 276 17.39 -3.81 15.25
N MET A 277 17.81 -5.03 15.61
CA MET A 277 16.92 -6.09 16.12
C MET A 277 16.32 -5.79 17.50
N LEU A 278 16.98 -4.96 18.32
CA LEU A 278 16.52 -4.57 19.66
C LEU A 278 15.64 -3.31 19.67
N ARG A 279 15.54 -2.60 18.54
CA ARG A 279 14.71 -1.40 18.41
C ARG A 279 13.22 -1.71 18.19
N THR A 280 12.84 -2.98 18.25
CA THR A 280 11.48 -3.53 18.06
C THR A 280 11.07 -4.36 19.25
#